data_AF-A0A6J5JW11-F1
#
_entry.id   AF-A0A6J5JW11-F1
#
_cell.length_a   1.000
_cell.length_b   1.000
_cell.length_c   1.000
_cell.angle_alpha   90.00
_cell.angle_beta   90.00
_cell.angle_gamma   90.00
#
_symmetry.space_group_name_H-M   'P 1'
#
loop_
_entity.id
_entity.type
_entity.pdbx_description
1 polymer ?
#
loop_
_entity_poly.entity_id
_entity_poly.type
_entity_poly.pdbx_seq_one_letter_code
_entity_poly.pdbx_strand_id
1 'polypeptide(L)'
;MLAAVTSNVRLGRALDHAQFLEQVKLSPEFKQIATTAREALPGWREVQIPQFRGMKFDPRAADVLDDFAYSAHQGGYKVLHDVSRALVGSMFWNPLPHAFNISDFGLIERGLVGNIGALARLPQEIRMMLKAHEQVATLGPDYRAAIKEGAGLQHAANMSRGFADKLAKQLGTAPEMSAVARAWGCANPVEMIRRVYASANAHLWSWSDTLMTHAYYARQAKGASLPEAIKETESIVPNYRLPSRILGSRAVAQVMQVVPTFARYDYGRFAAYGNIAKSLVRGNPQEKARALDGLAMLAVSSFVIYPALDRAVQAVTGDPNARVRRFGLSSIPDAIYRFASGDAKYSSLFGAIMGVSPVFSVPTALATGEDPFTGKKFQNLGDAMKFAVEQISPVQTAMEYEGLGGRKTGGELLAEQLGIQLPTAKRRGKRREDS
;
A
#
# COMPACT_ATOMS: atom_id res chain seq x y z
N MET A 1 -39.27 1.79 2.75
CA MET A 1 -38.48 2.49 3.81
C MET A 1 -36.97 2.50 3.54
N LEU A 2 -36.30 1.37 3.27
CA LEU A 2 -34.84 1.34 3.05
C LEU A 2 -34.34 2.25 1.90
N ALA A 3 -35.10 2.34 0.80
CA ALA A 3 -34.77 3.20 -0.34
C ALA A 3 -34.84 4.70 0.00
N ALA A 4 -35.83 5.13 0.80
CA ALA A 4 -36.00 6.51 1.22
C ALA A 4 -34.88 6.95 2.20
N VAL A 5 -34.49 6.07 3.13
CA VAL A 5 -33.35 6.31 4.04
C VAL A 5 -32.04 6.41 3.25
N THR A 6 -31.84 5.52 2.27
CA THR A 6 -30.65 5.57 1.40
C THR A 6 -30.61 6.84 0.55
N SER A 7 -31.74 7.28 0.02
CA SER A 7 -31.86 8.54 -0.73
C SER A 7 -31.59 9.76 0.16
N ASN A 8 -32.13 9.80 1.38
CA ASN A 8 -31.86 10.89 2.33
C ASN A 8 -30.39 10.96 2.75
N VAL A 9 -29.75 9.81 3.00
CA VAL A 9 -28.30 9.78 3.31
C VAL A 9 -27.47 10.26 2.12
N ARG A 10 -27.84 9.92 0.89
CA ARG A 10 -27.15 10.39 -0.33
C ARG A 10 -27.35 11.89 -0.55
N LEU A 11 -28.56 12.40 -0.35
CA LEU A 11 -28.88 13.83 -0.44
C LEU A 11 -28.15 14.64 0.63
N GLY A 12 -28.13 14.15 1.87
CA GLY A 12 -27.37 14.77 2.97
C GLY A 12 -25.88 14.88 2.63
N ARG A 13 -25.25 13.79 2.19
CA ARG A 13 -23.83 13.83 1.75
C ARG A 13 -23.60 14.77 0.57
N ALA A 14 -24.52 14.83 -0.39
CA ALA A 14 -24.40 15.73 -1.53
C ALA A 14 -24.47 17.19 -1.08
N LEU A 15 -25.35 17.51 -0.12
CA LEU A 15 -25.44 18.82 0.50
C LEU A 15 -24.16 19.16 1.28
N ASP A 16 -23.68 18.25 2.12
CA ASP A 16 -22.45 18.44 2.90
C ASP A 16 -21.23 18.69 1.99
N HIS A 17 -21.11 17.92 0.90
CA HIS A 17 -20.05 18.12 -0.09
C HIS A 17 -20.18 19.47 -0.81
N ALA A 18 -21.41 19.88 -1.17
CA ALA A 18 -21.65 21.18 -1.80
C ALA A 18 -21.30 22.32 -0.85
N GLN A 19 -21.71 22.24 0.42
CA GLN A 19 -21.40 23.22 1.45
C GLN A 19 -19.90 23.28 1.73
N PHE A 20 -19.21 22.13 1.77
CA PHE A 20 -17.77 22.08 1.91
C PHE A 20 -17.06 22.82 0.76
N LEU A 21 -17.47 22.61 -0.49
CA LEU A 21 -16.87 23.31 -1.63
C LEU A 21 -17.10 24.83 -1.56
N GLU A 22 -18.27 25.27 -1.09
CA GLU A 22 -18.52 26.70 -0.87
C GLU A 22 -17.65 27.27 0.26
N GLN A 23 -17.46 26.52 1.36
CA GLN A 23 -16.56 26.94 2.44
C GLN A 23 -15.10 27.02 1.98
N VAL A 24 -14.66 26.06 1.17
CA VAL A 24 -13.31 26.06 0.57
C VAL A 24 -13.10 27.32 -0.28
N LYS A 25 -14.10 27.77 -1.06
CA LYS A 25 -13.99 29.00 -1.86
C LYS A 25 -13.73 30.26 -1.03
N LEU A 26 -14.14 30.25 0.23
CA LEU A 26 -13.96 31.38 1.15
C LEU A 26 -12.58 31.39 1.81
N SER A 27 -11.81 30.30 1.70
CA SER A 27 -10.51 30.19 2.34
C SER A 27 -9.47 31.13 1.70
N PRO A 28 -8.55 31.72 2.49
CA PRO A 28 -7.44 32.51 1.95
C PRO A 28 -6.55 31.71 0.98
N GLU A 29 -6.35 30.43 1.25
CA GLU A 29 -5.53 29.52 0.43
C GLU A 29 -6.18 29.27 -0.93
N PHE A 30 -7.51 29.18 -0.98
CA PHE A 30 -8.23 28.97 -2.24
C PHE A 30 -8.02 30.13 -3.22
N LYS A 31 -7.95 31.36 -2.72
CA LYS A 31 -7.66 32.56 -3.55
C LYS A 31 -6.24 32.55 -4.12
N GLN A 32 -5.32 31.76 -3.57
CA GLN A 32 -3.96 31.62 -4.12
C GLN A 32 -3.90 30.66 -5.31
N ILE A 33 -4.87 29.76 -5.43
CA ILE A 33 -4.87 28.68 -6.42
C ILE A 33 -6.04 28.77 -7.42
N ALA A 34 -6.96 29.73 -7.23
CA ALA A 34 -8.15 29.91 -8.03
C ALA A 34 -8.53 31.40 -8.16
N THR A 35 -9.02 31.80 -9.33
CA THR A 35 -9.51 33.16 -9.59
C THR A 35 -10.65 33.17 -10.60
N THR A 36 -11.42 34.25 -10.63
CA THR A 36 -12.38 34.52 -11.71
C THR A 36 -11.60 35.09 -12.90
N ALA A 37 -11.92 34.65 -14.12
CA ALA A 37 -11.02 34.62 -15.29
C ALA A 37 -10.23 35.90 -15.68
N ARG A 38 -10.55 37.08 -15.12
CA ARG A 38 -9.92 38.37 -15.42
C ARG A 38 -8.51 38.53 -14.85
N GLU A 39 -8.19 37.86 -13.74
CA GLU A 39 -6.89 37.95 -13.05
C GLU A 39 -6.03 36.69 -13.20
N ALA A 40 -6.43 35.77 -14.08
CA ALA A 40 -5.77 34.48 -14.23
C ALA A 40 -4.39 34.62 -14.90
N LEU A 41 -3.37 34.07 -14.25
CA LEU A 41 -2.01 34.01 -14.81
C LEU A 41 -1.95 33.06 -16.03
N PRO A 42 -0.91 33.19 -16.89
CA PRO A 42 -0.70 32.28 -18.01
C PRO A 42 -0.71 30.80 -17.58
N GLY A 43 -1.43 29.97 -18.34
CA GLY A 43 -1.57 28.53 -18.09
C GLY A 43 -2.67 28.14 -17.11
N TRP A 44 -3.28 29.09 -16.40
CA TRP A 44 -4.43 28.82 -15.55
C TRP A 44 -5.64 28.44 -16.38
N ARG A 45 -6.38 27.42 -15.95
CA ARG A 45 -7.44 26.78 -16.74
C ARG A 45 -8.65 26.43 -15.90
N GLU A 46 -9.79 26.32 -16.56
CA GLU A 46 -11.00 25.80 -15.92
C GLU A 46 -10.84 24.29 -15.64
N VAL A 47 -11.66 23.82 -14.71
CA VAL A 47 -11.71 22.42 -14.28
C VAL A 47 -13.09 21.85 -14.58
N GLN A 48 -13.19 20.52 -14.65
CA GLN A 48 -14.43 19.84 -15.04
C GLN A 48 -15.51 19.78 -13.94
N ILE A 49 -15.25 20.36 -12.76
CA ILE A 49 -16.19 20.39 -11.64
C ILE A 49 -17.23 21.50 -11.88
N PRO A 50 -18.54 21.18 -12.02
CA PRO A 50 -19.56 22.18 -12.32
C PRO A 50 -19.64 23.35 -11.33
N GLN A 51 -19.38 23.10 -10.04
CA GLN A 51 -19.40 24.09 -8.97
C GLN A 51 -18.31 25.17 -9.10
N PHE A 52 -17.30 24.95 -9.93
CA PHE A 52 -16.21 25.88 -10.19
C PHE A 52 -16.28 26.52 -11.59
N ARG A 53 -17.41 26.42 -12.28
CA ARG A 53 -17.59 27.02 -13.61
C ARG A 53 -17.29 28.53 -13.59
N GLY A 54 -16.52 29.00 -14.58
CA GLY A 54 -16.09 30.40 -14.69
C GLY A 54 -14.90 30.76 -13.79
N MET A 55 -14.38 29.80 -13.01
CA MET A 55 -13.14 29.94 -12.26
C MET A 55 -11.98 29.27 -12.99
N LYS A 56 -10.82 29.92 -12.97
CA LYS A 56 -9.56 29.36 -13.46
C LYS A 56 -8.67 29.01 -12.27
N PHE A 57 -7.99 27.89 -12.37
CA PHE A 57 -7.10 27.38 -11.33
C PHE A 57 -5.67 27.35 -11.83
N ASP A 58 -4.73 27.44 -10.89
CA ASP A 58 -3.33 27.15 -11.18
C ASP A 58 -3.22 25.74 -11.82
N PRO A 59 -2.26 25.50 -12.73
CA PRO A 59 -2.19 24.23 -13.45
C PRO A 59 -2.12 22.99 -12.56
N ARG A 60 -1.47 23.06 -11.40
CA ARG A 60 -1.33 21.93 -10.47
C ARG A 60 -2.63 21.69 -9.70
N ALA A 61 -3.28 22.74 -9.22
CA ALA A 61 -4.59 22.62 -8.59
C ALA A 61 -5.62 22.11 -9.59
N ALA A 62 -5.61 22.63 -10.82
CA ALA A 62 -6.47 22.17 -11.90
C ALA A 62 -6.28 20.68 -12.22
N ASP A 63 -5.02 20.22 -12.27
CA ASP A 63 -4.72 18.80 -12.50
C ASP A 63 -5.32 17.90 -11.41
N VAL A 64 -5.23 18.30 -10.13
CA VAL A 64 -5.80 17.54 -9.00
C VAL A 64 -7.32 17.55 -9.00
N LEU A 65 -7.93 18.71 -9.27
CA LEU A 65 -9.39 18.85 -9.33
C LEU A 65 -9.99 18.06 -10.49
N ASP A 66 -9.30 18.02 -11.63
CA ASP A 66 -9.71 17.17 -12.74
C ASP A 66 -9.53 15.68 -12.45
N ASP A 67 -8.49 15.25 -11.72
CA ASP A 67 -8.38 13.85 -11.30
C ASP A 67 -9.52 13.44 -10.37
N PHE A 68 -10.01 14.38 -9.56
CA PHE A 68 -11.19 14.18 -8.73
C PHE A 68 -12.48 14.10 -9.56
N ALA A 69 -12.68 15.04 -10.50
CA ALA A 69 -13.87 15.13 -11.33
C ALA A 69 -13.96 14.00 -12.36
N TYR A 70 -12.86 13.80 -13.08
CA TYR A 70 -12.62 12.73 -14.04
C TYR A 70 -11.84 11.63 -13.34
N SER A 71 -12.54 10.86 -12.51
CA SER A 71 -12.03 9.57 -12.08
C SER A 71 -11.66 8.78 -13.33
N ALA A 72 -10.38 8.42 -13.48
CA ALA A 72 -9.86 7.61 -14.58
C ALA A 72 -10.55 6.21 -14.73
N HIS A 73 -11.54 5.94 -13.87
CA HIS A 73 -12.53 4.87 -13.88
C HIS A 73 -13.60 4.98 -14.98
N GLN A 74 -13.75 6.12 -15.64
CA GLN A 74 -14.81 6.36 -16.64
C GLN A 74 -14.34 6.35 -18.11
N GLY A 75 -13.05 6.08 -18.37
CA GLY A 75 -12.46 6.00 -19.73
C GLY A 75 -12.03 4.59 -20.16
N GLY A 76 -11.20 4.50 -21.23
CA GLY A 76 -10.72 3.24 -21.85
C GLY A 76 -9.90 2.30 -20.96
N TYR A 77 -9.66 2.64 -19.70
CA TYR A 77 -8.90 1.86 -18.74
C TYR A 77 -9.77 1.15 -17.68
N LYS A 78 -11.11 1.10 -17.87
CA LYS A 78 -12.05 0.49 -16.93
C LYS A 78 -11.70 -0.98 -16.58
N VAL A 79 -11.29 -1.78 -17.57
CA VAL A 79 -10.92 -3.20 -17.36
C VAL A 79 -9.69 -3.31 -16.46
N LEU A 80 -8.66 -2.50 -16.73
CA LEU A 80 -7.45 -2.44 -15.90
C LEU A 80 -7.79 -2.06 -14.47
N HIS A 81 -8.70 -1.09 -14.31
CA HIS A 81 -9.16 -0.65 -13.00
C HIS A 81 -9.96 -1.73 -12.23
N ASP A 82 -10.81 -2.49 -12.89
CA ASP A 82 -11.60 -3.53 -12.22
C ASP A 82 -10.74 -4.72 -11.78
N VAL A 83 -9.79 -5.15 -12.62
CA VAL A 83 -8.78 -6.17 -12.28
C VAL A 83 -7.86 -5.69 -11.16
N SER A 84 -7.42 -4.44 -11.25
CA SER A 84 -6.66 -3.73 -10.23
C SER A 84 -7.32 -3.78 -8.85
N ARG A 85 -8.62 -3.48 -8.81
CA ARG A 85 -9.43 -3.51 -7.58
C ARG A 85 -9.53 -4.94 -7.03
N ALA A 86 -9.66 -5.95 -7.88
CA ALA A 86 -9.67 -7.35 -7.47
C ALA A 86 -8.32 -7.76 -6.83
N LEU A 87 -7.19 -7.35 -7.43
CA LEU A 87 -5.84 -7.65 -6.93
C LEU A 87 -5.53 -6.96 -5.60
N VAL A 88 -5.83 -5.65 -5.46
CA VAL A 88 -5.72 -4.94 -4.17
C VAL A 88 -6.62 -5.57 -3.13
N GLY A 89 -7.81 -5.96 -3.55
CA GLY A 89 -8.72 -6.76 -2.76
C GLY A 89 -8.12 -8.04 -2.20
N SER A 90 -7.39 -8.77 -3.04
CA SER A 90 -6.75 -10.01 -2.63
C SER A 90 -5.66 -9.82 -1.58
N MET A 91 -5.17 -8.59 -1.34
CA MET A 91 -4.26 -8.30 -0.22
C MET A 91 -4.89 -8.58 1.14
N PHE A 92 -6.21 -8.44 1.24
CA PHE A 92 -6.95 -8.81 2.45
C PHE A 92 -6.91 -10.32 2.70
N TRP A 93 -6.39 -11.13 1.78
CA TRP A 93 -6.10 -12.53 2.06
C TRP A 93 -4.98 -12.72 3.08
N ASN A 94 -3.99 -11.81 3.09
CA ASN A 94 -2.91 -11.83 4.05
C ASN A 94 -2.47 -10.39 4.40
N PRO A 95 -2.95 -9.82 5.52
CA PRO A 95 -2.63 -8.45 5.91
C PRO A 95 -1.22 -8.30 6.51
N LEU A 96 -0.56 -9.39 6.92
CA LEU A 96 0.70 -9.33 7.67
C LEU A 96 1.87 -8.74 6.86
N PRO A 97 2.10 -9.09 5.58
CA PRO A 97 3.12 -8.45 4.75
C PRO A 97 2.99 -6.93 4.69
N HIS A 98 1.76 -6.42 4.65
CA HIS A 98 1.53 -4.97 4.67
C HIS A 98 1.84 -4.38 6.04
N ALA A 99 1.42 -5.04 7.13
CA ALA A 99 1.77 -4.61 8.48
C ALA A 99 3.30 -4.55 8.66
N PHE A 100 4.03 -5.57 8.20
CA PHE A 100 5.49 -5.59 8.23
C PHE A 100 6.13 -4.51 7.35
N ASN A 101 5.54 -4.23 6.17
CA ASN A 101 5.98 -3.11 5.34
C ASN A 101 5.90 -1.78 6.10
N ILE A 102 4.74 -1.45 6.69
CA ILE A 102 4.58 -0.18 7.41
C ILE A 102 5.44 -0.16 8.68
N SER A 103 5.61 -1.28 9.37
CA SER A 103 6.50 -1.37 10.53
C SER A 103 7.96 -1.09 10.16
N ASP A 104 8.47 -1.62 9.05
CA ASP A 104 9.83 -1.31 8.56
C ASP A 104 9.99 0.18 8.26
N PHE A 105 8.99 0.78 7.60
CA PHE A 105 8.94 2.23 7.39
C PHE A 105 8.95 3.01 8.71
N GLY A 106 8.14 2.61 9.69
CA GLY A 106 8.06 3.27 10.99
C GLY A 106 9.35 3.17 11.79
N LEU A 107 10.07 2.05 11.70
CA LEU A 107 11.42 1.92 12.29
C LEU A 107 12.37 2.94 11.65
N ILE A 108 12.43 2.99 10.33
CA ILE A 108 13.36 3.85 9.60
C ILE A 108 13.01 5.33 9.74
N GLU A 109 11.73 5.67 9.71
CA GLU A 109 11.23 7.04 9.94
C GLU A 109 11.62 7.56 11.32
N ARG A 110 11.53 6.70 12.35
CA ARG A 110 11.93 7.06 13.71
C ARG A 110 13.44 7.26 13.85
N GLY A 111 14.24 6.58 13.01
CA GLY A 111 15.70 6.64 13.03
C GLY A 111 16.34 5.79 14.14
N LEU A 112 17.65 5.60 14.07
CA LEU A 112 18.38 4.68 14.96
C LEU A 112 18.36 5.20 16.39
N VAL A 113 18.76 6.46 16.59
CA VAL A 113 18.75 7.12 17.90
C VAL A 113 17.32 7.19 18.44
N GLY A 114 16.35 7.47 17.57
CA GLY A 114 14.94 7.48 17.94
C GLY A 114 14.43 6.13 18.45
N ASN A 115 14.81 5.01 17.83
CA ASN A 115 14.42 3.67 18.29
C ASN A 115 15.13 3.28 19.60
N ILE A 116 16.41 3.62 19.77
CA ILE A 116 17.12 3.41 21.05
C ILE A 116 16.44 4.21 22.17
N GLY A 117 16.11 5.48 21.92
CA GLY A 117 15.39 6.33 22.87
C GLY A 117 13.95 5.88 23.15
N ALA A 118 13.30 5.17 22.21
CA ALA A 118 12.00 4.56 22.42
C ALA A 118 12.08 3.36 23.38
N LEU A 119 13.12 2.53 23.27
CA LEU A 119 13.36 1.43 24.22
C LEU A 119 13.57 1.95 25.65
N ALA A 120 14.29 3.06 25.81
CA ALA A 120 14.48 3.71 27.11
C ALA A 120 13.17 4.28 27.71
N ARG A 121 12.13 4.49 26.89
CA ARG A 121 10.83 5.07 27.27
C ARG A 121 9.66 4.15 26.92
N LEU A 122 9.92 2.84 26.99
CA LEU A 122 8.98 1.81 26.55
C LEU A 122 7.58 1.94 27.19
N PRO A 123 7.40 2.26 28.49
CA PRO A 123 6.07 2.46 29.05
C PRO A 123 5.29 3.60 28.39
N GLN A 124 5.96 4.72 28.05
CA GLN A 124 5.35 5.84 27.36
C GLN A 124 5.00 5.48 25.91
N GLU A 125 5.89 4.78 25.21
CA GLU A 125 5.65 4.29 23.84
C GLU A 125 4.45 3.33 23.78
N ILE A 126 4.33 2.40 24.74
CA ILE A 126 3.18 1.50 24.84
C ILE A 126 1.89 2.29 25.04
N ARG A 127 1.87 3.29 25.93
CA ARG A 127 0.69 4.14 26.14
C ARG A 127 0.31 4.93 24.88
N MET A 128 1.30 5.50 24.18
CA MET A 128 1.05 6.21 22.91
C MET A 128 0.51 5.26 21.84
N MET A 129 1.03 4.03 21.76
CA MET A 129 0.57 3.02 20.81
C MET A 129 -0.87 2.59 21.10
N LEU A 130 -1.20 2.32 22.37
CA LEU A 130 -2.56 1.99 22.79
C LEU A 130 -3.54 3.13 22.51
N LYS A 131 -3.14 4.38 22.80
CA LYS A 131 -3.93 5.57 22.46
C LYS A 131 -4.14 5.67 20.95
N ALA A 132 -3.08 5.51 20.15
CA ALA A 132 -3.18 5.57 18.69
C ALA A 132 -4.14 4.51 18.15
N HIS A 133 -4.04 3.28 18.66
CA HIS A 133 -4.94 2.19 18.29
C HIS A 133 -6.40 2.51 18.62
N GLU A 134 -6.66 3.01 19.83
CA GLU A 134 -8.01 3.43 20.25
C GLU A 134 -8.56 4.52 19.33
N GLN A 135 -7.76 5.54 19.01
CA GLN A 135 -8.19 6.65 18.16
C GLN A 135 -8.50 6.20 16.74
N VAL A 136 -7.74 5.27 16.18
CA VAL A 136 -8.00 4.71 14.85
C VAL A 136 -9.26 3.84 14.88
N ALA A 137 -9.34 2.91 15.85
CA ALA A 137 -10.45 1.95 15.95
C ALA A 137 -11.81 2.63 16.21
N THR A 138 -11.81 3.76 16.93
CA THR A 138 -13.03 4.51 17.26
C THR A 138 -13.27 5.72 16.35
N LEU A 139 -12.39 5.95 15.36
CA LEU A 139 -12.35 7.19 14.58
C LEU A 139 -12.38 8.44 15.47
N GLY A 140 -11.61 8.41 16.56
CA GLY A 140 -11.60 9.39 17.65
C GLY A 140 -11.18 10.82 17.23
N PRO A 141 -11.25 11.79 18.16
CA PRO A 141 -11.00 13.20 17.86
C PRO A 141 -9.61 13.46 17.28
N ASP A 142 -8.55 12.81 17.79
CA ASP A 142 -7.18 13.05 17.31
C ASP A 142 -6.99 12.50 15.88
N TYR A 143 -7.57 11.33 15.61
CA TYR A 143 -7.56 10.73 14.28
C TYR A 143 -8.31 11.59 13.26
N ARG A 144 -9.48 12.12 13.64
CA ARG A 144 -10.23 13.07 12.80
C ARG A 144 -9.51 14.39 12.61
N ALA A 145 -8.84 14.89 13.64
CA ALA A 145 -8.02 16.10 13.55
C ALA A 145 -6.87 15.89 12.55
N ALA A 146 -6.16 14.75 12.63
CA ALA A 146 -5.13 14.42 11.67
C ALA A 146 -5.65 14.36 10.23
N ILE A 147 -6.82 13.73 9.99
CA ILE A 147 -7.45 13.74 8.66
C ILE A 147 -7.78 15.17 8.19
N LYS A 148 -8.31 16.03 9.07
CA LYS A 148 -8.64 17.43 8.75
C LYS A 148 -7.40 18.24 8.40
N GLU A 149 -6.29 18.02 9.10
CA GLU A 149 -4.97 18.60 8.79
C GLU A 149 -4.31 17.96 7.55
N GLY A 150 -4.99 17.03 6.89
CA GLY A 150 -4.52 16.44 5.65
C GLY A 150 -3.60 15.25 5.86
N ALA A 151 -3.71 14.46 6.93
CA ALA A 151 -3.05 13.16 7.04
C ALA A 151 -3.63 12.16 6.01
N GLY A 152 -2.77 11.36 5.39
CA GLY A 152 -3.10 10.35 4.38
C GLY A 152 -3.60 9.02 4.93
N LEU A 153 -4.38 9.07 6.02
CA LEU A 153 -4.88 7.91 6.75
C LEU A 153 -5.97 7.16 5.93
N GLN A 154 -5.88 5.83 5.88
CA GLN A 154 -6.64 4.99 4.94
C GLN A 154 -7.83 4.24 5.57
N HIS A 155 -7.85 4.07 6.89
CA HIS A 155 -8.80 3.22 7.60
C HIS A 155 -10.25 3.70 7.39
N ALA A 156 -10.49 4.99 7.62
CA ALA A 156 -11.82 5.60 7.45
C ALA A 156 -12.38 5.44 6.02
N ALA A 157 -11.53 5.54 4.99
CA ALA A 157 -11.96 5.42 3.61
C ALA A 157 -12.34 3.98 3.22
N ASN A 158 -11.69 2.98 3.82
CA ASN A 158 -11.81 1.57 3.44
C ASN A 158 -12.85 0.76 4.24
N MET A 159 -13.29 1.24 5.41
CA MET A 159 -14.43 0.65 6.13
C MET A 159 -15.74 0.66 5.33
N SER A 160 -15.85 1.53 4.31
CA SER A 160 -17.10 1.80 3.58
C SER A 160 -17.36 0.93 2.35
N ARG A 161 -16.43 0.05 1.94
CA ARG A 161 -16.49 -0.64 0.63
C ARG A 161 -16.80 -2.12 0.83
N GLY A 162 -18.06 -2.53 0.59
CA GLY A 162 -18.57 -3.92 0.62
C GLY A 162 -17.96 -4.85 -0.45
N PHE A 163 -16.63 -4.92 -0.47
CA PHE A 163 -15.82 -5.63 -1.44
C PHE A 163 -15.80 -7.15 -1.17
N ALA A 164 -15.86 -7.54 0.12
CA ALA A 164 -16.02 -8.91 0.56
C ALA A 164 -17.27 -9.57 -0.05
N ASP A 165 -18.39 -8.85 -0.11
CA ASP A 165 -19.65 -9.36 -0.69
C ASP A 165 -19.56 -9.57 -2.21
N LYS A 166 -18.74 -8.78 -2.90
CA LYS A 166 -18.52 -8.92 -4.36
C LYS A 166 -17.65 -10.13 -4.69
N LEU A 167 -16.57 -10.35 -3.93
CA LEU A 167 -15.72 -11.53 -4.07
C LEU A 167 -16.41 -12.81 -3.62
N ALA A 168 -17.16 -12.77 -2.52
CA ALA A 168 -17.94 -13.92 -2.06
C ALA A 168 -18.93 -14.40 -3.14
N LYS A 169 -19.52 -13.48 -3.92
CA LYS A 169 -20.36 -13.82 -5.08
C LYS A 169 -19.59 -14.44 -6.25
N GLN A 170 -18.35 -14.01 -6.50
CA GLN A 170 -17.56 -14.48 -7.65
C GLN A 170 -16.76 -15.76 -7.36
N LEU A 171 -16.30 -15.95 -6.12
CA LEU A 171 -15.48 -17.10 -5.71
C LEU A 171 -16.28 -18.16 -4.93
N GLY A 172 -17.46 -17.82 -4.42
CA GLY A 172 -18.34 -18.76 -3.73
C GLY A 172 -18.90 -19.87 -4.61
N THR A 173 -18.65 -19.82 -5.93
CA THR A 173 -19.07 -20.81 -6.91
C THR A 173 -17.94 -21.76 -7.36
N ALA A 174 -16.73 -21.62 -6.83
CA ALA A 174 -15.57 -22.46 -7.19
C ALA A 174 -15.51 -23.73 -6.31
N PRO A 175 -15.81 -24.94 -6.84
CA PRO A 175 -15.88 -26.17 -6.05
C PRO A 175 -14.56 -26.53 -5.35
N GLU A 176 -13.43 -26.28 -6.02
CA GLU A 176 -12.05 -26.52 -5.53
C GLU A 176 -11.69 -25.78 -4.24
N MET A 177 -12.32 -24.63 -3.95
CA MET A 177 -12.03 -23.85 -2.74
C MET A 177 -12.58 -24.51 -1.47
N SER A 178 -13.45 -25.52 -1.60
CA SER A 178 -14.06 -26.22 -0.47
C SER A 178 -13.02 -27.01 0.34
N ALA A 179 -12.00 -27.57 -0.33
CA ALA A 179 -10.91 -28.26 0.35
C ALA A 179 -10.03 -27.28 1.15
N VAL A 180 -9.74 -26.11 0.57
CA VAL A 180 -8.98 -25.04 1.23
C VAL A 180 -9.75 -24.49 2.44
N ALA A 181 -11.06 -24.25 2.28
CA ALA A 181 -11.93 -23.80 3.36
C ALA A 181 -11.94 -24.77 4.55
N ARG A 182 -12.06 -26.07 4.27
CA ARG A 182 -11.98 -27.10 5.32
C ARG A 182 -10.61 -27.16 5.98
N ALA A 183 -9.52 -27.07 5.20
CA ALA A 183 -8.17 -27.00 5.75
C ALA A 183 -7.96 -25.77 6.66
N TRP A 184 -8.72 -24.71 6.46
CA TRP A 184 -8.74 -23.49 7.28
C TRP A 184 -9.80 -23.47 8.38
N GLY A 185 -10.45 -24.62 8.64
CA GLY A 185 -11.48 -24.73 9.69
C GLY A 185 -12.73 -23.90 9.42
N CYS A 186 -13.06 -23.63 8.16
CA CYS A 186 -14.28 -22.95 7.74
C CYS A 186 -15.23 -23.96 7.06
N ALA A 187 -16.54 -23.82 7.26
CA ALA A 187 -17.51 -24.79 6.74
C ALA A 187 -17.66 -24.73 5.21
N ASN A 188 -17.41 -23.56 4.60
CA ASN A 188 -17.48 -23.37 3.15
C ASN A 188 -16.60 -22.19 2.68
N PRO A 189 -16.31 -22.09 1.37
CA PRO A 189 -15.50 -21.01 0.81
C PRO A 189 -16.04 -19.61 1.08
N VAL A 190 -17.37 -19.45 1.12
CA VAL A 190 -18.02 -18.16 1.39
C VAL A 190 -17.76 -17.70 2.83
N GLU A 191 -17.85 -18.61 3.80
CA GLU A 191 -17.50 -18.35 5.20
C GLU A 191 -16.02 -18.02 5.34
N MET A 192 -15.13 -18.79 4.70
CA MET A 192 -13.69 -18.53 4.70
C MET A 192 -13.38 -17.13 4.16
N ILE A 193 -13.94 -16.76 3.00
CA ILE A 193 -13.79 -15.44 2.41
C ILE A 193 -14.32 -14.37 3.37
N ARG A 194 -15.53 -14.51 3.92
CA ARG A 194 -16.08 -13.53 4.86
C ARG A 194 -15.22 -13.36 6.10
N ARG A 195 -14.73 -14.45 6.69
CA ARG A 195 -13.89 -14.45 7.90
C ARG A 195 -12.53 -13.80 7.65
N VAL A 196 -11.87 -14.17 6.55
CA VAL A 196 -10.58 -13.59 6.15
C VAL A 196 -10.72 -12.11 5.84
N TYR A 197 -11.76 -11.70 5.09
CA TYR A 197 -11.93 -10.30 4.71
C TYR A 197 -12.42 -9.41 5.85
N ALA A 198 -13.31 -9.89 6.73
CA ALA A 198 -13.73 -9.13 7.91
C ALA A 198 -12.56 -8.88 8.86
N SER A 199 -11.71 -9.90 9.06
CA SER A 199 -10.47 -9.74 9.82
C SER A 199 -9.49 -8.81 9.10
N ALA A 200 -9.18 -9.06 7.82
CA ALA A 200 -8.12 -8.33 7.15
C ALA A 200 -8.45 -6.88 6.80
N ASN A 201 -9.70 -6.52 6.50
CA ASN A 201 -10.04 -5.10 6.25
C ASN A 201 -9.95 -4.26 7.54
N ALA A 202 -10.35 -4.84 8.67
CA ALA A 202 -10.17 -4.21 9.97
C ALA A 202 -8.68 -4.07 10.33
N HIS A 203 -7.83 -5.08 10.04
CA HIS A 203 -6.45 -5.08 10.51
C HIS A 203 -5.47 -4.36 9.57
N LEU A 204 -5.63 -4.47 8.24
CA LEU A 204 -4.68 -3.94 7.24
C LEU A 204 -4.49 -2.43 7.39
N TRP A 205 -5.59 -1.68 7.26
CA TRP A 205 -5.55 -0.22 7.27
C TRP A 205 -5.52 0.35 8.68
N SER A 206 -6.15 -0.32 9.65
CA SER A 206 -6.10 0.12 11.05
C SER A 206 -4.68 0.07 11.60
N TRP A 207 -3.92 -1.00 11.29
CA TRP A 207 -2.53 -1.10 11.74
C TRP A 207 -1.64 -0.01 11.12
N SER A 208 -1.78 0.23 9.81
CA SER A 208 -1.05 1.31 9.13
C SER A 208 -1.31 2.65 9.79
N ASP A 209 -2.58 2.99 9.96
CA ASP A 209 -2.98 4.27 10.54
C ASP A 209 -2.63 4.37 12.03
N THR A 210 -2.60 3.25 12.76
CA THR A 210 -2.14 3.20 14.15
C THR A 210 -0.67 3.56 14.23
N LEU A 211 0.17 2.97 13.37
CA LEU A 211 1.60 3.29 13.33
C LEU A 211 1.86 4.74 12.91
N MET A 212 1.11 5.26 11.93
CA MET A 212 1.22 6.66 11.52
C MET A 212 0.78 7.61 12.64
N THR A 213 -0.37 7.34 13.27
CA THR A 213 -0.88 8.15 14.40
C THR A 213 0.08 8.10 15.59
N HIS A 214 0.66 6.93 15.86
CA HIS A 214 1.70 6.77 16.86
C HIS A 214 2.94 7.62 16.55
N ALA A 215 3.41 7.63 15.30
CA ALA A 215 4.52 8.49 14.86
C ALA A 215 4.18 9.97 15.02
N TYR A 216 2.94 10.38 14.75
CA TYR A 216 2.48 11.75 14.98
C TYR A 216 2.61 12.13 16.47
N TYR A 217 2.12 11.28 17.37
CA TYR A 217 2.26 11.49 18.81
C TYR A 217 3.72 11.56 19.25
N ALA A 218 4.57 10.67 18.75
CA ALA A 218 5.99 10.67 19.09
C ALA A 218 6.70 11.96 18.64
N ARG A 219 6.27 12.58 17.53
CA ARG A 219 6.78 13.88 17.06
C ARG A 219 6.19 15.06 17.86
N GLN A 220 4.90 15.04 18.16
CA GLN A 220 4.26 16.06 18.99
C GLN A 220 4.84 16.07 20.42
N ALA A 221 5.19 14.92 20.96
CA ALA A 221 5.89 14.80 22.24
C ALA A 221 7.30 15.43 22.23
N LYS A 222 7.86 15.70 21.04
CA LYS A 222 9.12 16.44 20.84
C LYS A 222 8.90 17.91 20.45
N GLY A 223 7.65 18.40 20.50
CA GLY A 223 7.30 19.80 20.25
C GLY A 223 6.84 20.13 18.83
N ALA A 224 6.72 19.15 17.93
CA ALA A 224 6.17 19.40 16.59
C ALA A 224 4.67 19.72 16.65
N SER A 225 4.20 20.65 15.81
CA SER A 225 2.78 20.79 15.53
C SER A 225 2.23 19.56 14.80
N LEU A 226 0.89 19.36 14.81
CA LEU A 226 0.28 18.25 14.07
C LEU A 226 0.59 18.30 12.56
N PRO A 227 0.51 19.44 11.86
CA PRO A 227 0.87 19.53 10.45
C PRO A 227 2.35 19.18 10.19
N GLU A 228 3.26 19.61 11.05
CA GLU A 228 4.68 19.25 10.95
C GLU A 228 4.89 17.75 11.16
N ALA A 229 4.24 17.18 12.18
CA ALA A 229 4.31 15.75 12.47
C ALA A 229 3.81 14.89 11.30
N ILE A 230 2.69 15.29 10.67
CA ILE A 230 2.15 14.65 9.46
C ILE A 230 3.16 14.75 8.32
N LYS A 231 3.59 15.97 7.99
CA LYS A 231 4.50 16.23 6.86
C LYS A 231 5.81 15.44 6.98
N GLU A 232 6.38 15.39 8.19
CA GLU A 232 7.66 14.71 8.42
C GLU A 232 7.51 13.19 8.39
N THR A 233 6.48 12.64 9.03
CA THR A 233 6.23 11.19 9.03
C THR A 233 5.94 10.70 7.61
N GLU A 234 5.06 11.38 6.88
CA GLU A 234 4.65 11.01 5.52
C GLU A 234 5.74 11.27 4.47
N SER A 235 6.84 11.94 4.84
CA SER A 235 8.00 12.07 3.96
C SER A 235 8.77 10.75 3.80
N ILE A 236 8.61 9.83 4.76
CA ILE A 236 9.24 8.51 4.75
C ILE A 236 8.19 7.39 4.65
N VAL A 237 7.10 7.47 5.44
CA VAL A 237 6.04 6.46 5.43
C VAL A 237 5.07 6.74 4.27
N PRO A 238 4.80 5.77 3.37
CA PRO A 238 3.91 5.97 2.24
C PRO A 238 2.48 6.34 2.67
N ASN A 239 1.99 7.48 2.19
CA ASN A 239 0.63 7.97 2.42
C ASN A 239 -0.33 7.70 1.24
N TYR A 240 0.13 6.96 0.23
CA TYR A 240 -0.62 6.57 -0.96
C TYR A 240 -1.14 7.75 -1.81
N ARG A 241 -0.59 8.96 -1.64
CA ARG A 241 -0.86 10.11 -2.48
C ARG A 241 0.14 10.18 -3.62
N LEU A 242 -0.36 10.55 -4.79
CA LEU A 242 0.47 10.84 -5.95
C LEU A 242 0.43 12.35 -6.20
N PRO A 243 1.57 12.98 -6.55
CA PRO A 243 1.53 14.33 -7.08
C PRO A 243 0.80 14.35 -8.43
N SER A 244 0.30 15.52 -8.82
CA SER A 244 -0.33 15.71 -10.13
C SER A 244 0.64 15.47 -11.30
N ARG A 245 1.96 15.50 -11.05
CA ARG A 245 3.01 15.22 -12.02
C ARG A 245 4.15 14.44 -11.38
N ILE A 246 4.65 13.44 -12.11
CA ILE A 246 5.77 12.60 -11.68
C ILE A 246 6.91 12.80 -12.67
N LEU A 247 8.08 13.20 -12.16
CA LEU A 247 9.22 13.62 -13.00
C LEU A 247 8.82 14.69 -14.03
N GLY A 248 7.90 15.59 -13.66
CA GLY A 248 7.37 16.63 -14.54
C GLY A 248 6.26 16.17 -15.50
N SER A 249 6.00 14.86 -15.63
CA SER A 249 4.99 14.31 -16.55
C SER A 249 3.62 14.12 -15.88
N ARG A 250 2.59 14.70 -16.50
CA ARG A 250 1.18 14.51 -16.13
C ARG A 250 0.66 13.14 -16.56
N ALA A 251 1.05 12.67 -17.74
CA ALA A 251 0.65 11.38 -18.27
C ALA A 251 1.12 10.22 -17.37
N VAL A 252 2.36 10.29 -16.85
CA VAL A 252 2.88 9.29 -15.90
C VAL A 252 2.06 9.28 -14.61
N ALA A 253 1.70 10.46 -14.08
CA ALA A 253 0.85 10.57 -12.90
C ALA A 253 -0.55 9.96 -13.14
N GLN A 254 -1.19 10.24 -14.27
CA GLN A 254 -2.50 9.68 -14.62
C GLN A 254 -2.47 8.16 -14.77
N VAL A 255 -1.44 7.62 -15.44
CA VAL A 255 -1.25 6.16 -15.54
C VAL A 255 -1.10 5.55 -14.14
N MET A 256 -0.24 6.13 -13.30
CA MET A 256 -0.06 5.62 -11.93
C MET A 256 -1.29 5.78 -11.02
N GLN A 257 -2.20 6.69 -11.34
CA GLN A 257 -3.47 6.82 -10.62
C GLN A 257 -4.49 5.73 -11.02
N VAL A 258 -4.42 5.27 -12.27
CA VAL A 258 -5.25 4.17 -12.83
C VAL A 258 -4.73 2.80 -12.40
N VAL A 259 -3.40 2.66 -12.32
CA VAL A 259 -2.72 1.48 -11.81
C VAL A 259 -2.96 1.37 -10.29
N PRO A 260 -3.18 0.16 -9.74
CA PRO A 260 -3.70 -0.03 -8.38
C PRO A 260 -2.88 0.62 -7.26
N THR A 261 -3.46 0.63 -6.05
CA THR A 261 -2.91 1.13 -4.78
C THR A 261 -1.42 0.84 -4.55
N PHE A 262 -0.87 -0.26 -5.08
CA PHE A 262 0.56 -0.55 -4.98
C PHE A 262 1.46 0.36 -5.82
N ALA A 263 1.02 0.89 -6.97
CA ALA A 263 1.79 1.92 -7.67
C ALA A 263 1.99 3.16 -6.81
N ARG A 264 0.99 3.50 -5.98
CA ARG A 264 1.07 4.61 -5.02
C ARG A 264 2.00 4.27 -3.85
N TYR A 265 1.97 3.02 -3.39
CA TYR A 265 2.90 2.51 -2.39
C TYR A 265 4.35 2.52 -2.88
N ASP A 266 4.61 2.02 -4.10
CA ASP A 266 5.94 1.96 -4.70
C ASP A 266 6.47 3.36 -5.00
N TYR A 267 5.60 4.26 -5.49
CA TYR A 267 5.95 5.68 -5.55
C TYR A 267 6.37 6.20 -4.17
N GLY A 268 5.62 5.90 -3.11
CA GLY A 268 5.97 6.29 -1.75
C GLY A 268 7.33 5.75 -1.31
N ARG A 269 7.66 4.49 -1.62
CA ARG A 269 8.99 3.90 -1.37
C ARG A 269 10.10 4.71 -2.04
N PHE A 270 9.95 5.02 -3.33
CA PHE A 270 10.96 5.81 -4.06
C PHE A 270 11.01 7.27 -3.61
N ALA A 271 9.85 7.86 -3.32
CA ALA A 271 9.75 9.21 -2.81
C ALA A 271 10.46 9.33 -1.46
N ALA A 272 10.38 8.32 -0.59
CA ALA A 272 11.12 8.28 0.66
C ALA A 272 12.64 8.33 0.44
N TYR A 273 13.18 7.52 -0.48
CA TYR A 273 14.60 7.63 -0.87
C TYR A 273 14.95 9.00 -1.46
N GLY A 274 14.09 9.53 -2.32
CA GLY A 274 14.24 10.88 -2.88
C GLY A 274 14.23 11.98 -1.80
N ASN A 275 13.39 11.83 -0.78
CA ASN A 275 13.28 12.76 0.34
C ASN A 275 14.49 12.67 1.28
N ILE A 276 15.01 11.47 1.53
CA ILE A 276 16.28 11.26 2.24
C ILE A 276 17.42 11.94 1.49
N ALA A 277 17.57 11.66 0.19
CA ALA A 277 18.62 12.26 -0.64
C ALA A 277 18.50 13.80 -0.70
N LYS A 278 17.27 14.31 -0.87
CA LYS A 278 17.00 15.75 -0.86
C LYS A 278 17.37 16.37 0.48
N SER A 279 17.02 15.74 1.60
CA SER A 279 17.37 16.22 2.95
C SER A 279 18.87 16.25 3.18
N LEU A 280 19.62 15.24 2.70
CA LEU A 280 21.09 15.22 2.80
C LEU A 280 21.76 16.35 2.00
N VAL A 281 21.30 16.58 0.76
CA VAL A 281 21.94 17.53 -0.15
C VAL A 281 21.50 18.97 0.13
N ARG A 282 20.21 19.19 0.35
CA ARG A 282 19.59 20.52 0.42
C ARG A 282 18.95 20.86 1.76
N GLY A 283 18.91 19.92 2.70
CA GLY A 283 18.27 20.15 4.00
C GLY A 283 19.10 21.03 4.93
N ASN A 284 18.45 21.60 5.93
CA ASN A 284 19.11 22.24 7.07
C ASN A 284 19.82 21.19 7.97
N PRO A 285 20.62 21.59 8.97
CA PRO A 285 21.34 20.65 9.83
C PRO A 285 20.45 19.59 10.49
N GLN A 286 19.24 19.97 10.92
CA GLN A 286 18.28 19.06 11.55
C GLN A 286 17.72 18.04 10.54
N GLU A 287 17.38 18.48 9.33
CA GLU A 287 16.94 17.60 8.24
C GLU A 287 18.04 16.62 7.81
N LYS A 288 19.28 17.09 7.71
CA LYS A 288 20.45 16.23 7.43
C LYS A 288 20.66 15.18 8.52
N ALA A 289 20.65 15.60 9.79
CA ALA A 289 20.81 14.69 10.92
C ALA A 289 19.73 13.60 10.94
N ARG A 290 18.47 13.98 10.70
CA ARG A 290 17.35 13.02 10.60
C ARG A 290 17.50 12.07 9.41
N ALA A 291 17.91 12.55 8.25
CA ALA A 291 18.15 11.71 7.09
C ALA A 291 19.28 10.69 7.34
N LEU A 292 20.36 11.12 8.01
CA LEU A 292 21.45 10.22 8.43
C LEU A 292 20.99 9.21 9.47
N ASP A 293 20.19 9.62 10.47
CA ASP A 293 19.66 8.73 11.50
C ASP A 293 18.72 7.66 10.92
N GLY A 294 17.88 8.05 9.96
CA GLY A 294 17.04 7.11 9.19
C GLY A 294 17.86 6.15 8.34
N LEU A 295 18.90 6.64 7.65
CA LEU A 295 19.82 5.78 6.88
C LEU A 295 20.59 4.79 7.78
N ALA A 296 21.04 5.25 8.95
CA ALA A 296 21.67 4.38 9.94
C ALA A 296 20.69 3.29 10.39
N MET A 297 19.43 3.62 10.64
CA MET A 297 18.40 2.64 10.96
C MET A 297 18.11 1.69 9.81
N LEU A 298 18.08 2.17 8.56
CA LEU A 298 17.92 1.31 7.39
C LEU A 298 19.07 0.30 7.28
N ALA A 299 20.31 0.73 7.54
CA ALA A 299 21.47 -0.16 7.58
C ALA A 299 21.36 -1.18 8.72
N VAL A 300 21.01 -0.76 9.94
CA VAL A 300 20.80 -1.67 11.07
C VAL A 300 19.66 -2.66 10.79
N SER A 301 18.55 -2.19 10.21
CA SER A 301 17.44 -3.06 9.80
C SER A 301 17.94 -4.12 8.82
N SER A 302 18.60 -3.69 7.74
CA SER A 302 19.03 -4.55 6.63
C SER A 302 20.14 -5.54 7.01
N PHE A 303 21.11 -5.12 7.84
CA PHE A 303 22.33 -5.89 8.10
C PHE A 303 22.42 -6.48 9.50
N VAL A 304 21.53 -6.10 10.43
CA VAL A 304 21.52 -6.63 11.80
C VAL A 304 20.18 -7.30 12.11
N ILE A 305 19.06 -6.56 11.98
CA ILE A 305 17.74 -7.06 12.38
C ILE A 305 17.29 -8.20 11.46
N TYR A 306 17.22 -7.99 10.15
CA TYR A 306 16.79 -9.05 9.24
C TYR A 306 17.69 -10.30 9.28
N PRO A 307 19.03 -10.20 9.30
CA PRO A 307 19.88 -11.38 9.48
C PRO A 307 19.67 -12.09 10.82
N ALA A 308 19.38 -11.39 11.91
CA ALA A 308 19.02 -12.02 13.18
C ALA A 308 17.67 -12.75 13.09
N LEU A 309 16.68 -12.17 12.40
CA LEU A 309 15.40 -12.81 12.13
C LEU A 309 15.55 -14.04 11.24
N ASP A 310 16.43 -14.00 10.23
CA ASP A 310 16.74 -15.15 9.39
C ASP A 310 17.27 -16.30 10.24
N ARG A 311 18.25 -16.05 11.12
CA ARG A 311 18.79 -17.08 12.03
C ARG A 311 17.72 -17.65 12.97
N ALA A 312 16.84 -16.80 13.50
CA ALA A 312 15.74 -17.25 14.35
C ALA A 312 14.79 -18.19 13.58
N VAL A 313 14.44 -17.84 12.35
CA VAL A 313 13.59 -18.67 11.50
C VAL A 313 14.30 -19.95 11.07
N GLN A 314 15.60 -19.92 10.76
CA GLN A 314 16.40 -21.11 10.47
C GLN A 314 16.42 -22.07 11.66
N ALA A 315 16.57 -21.54 12.88
CA ALA A 315 16.53 -22.34 14.10
C ALA A 315 15.15 -22.98 14.34
N VAL A 316 14.07 -22.23 14.12
CA VAL A 316 12.69 -22.74 14.30
C VAL A 316 12.31 -23.76 13.23
N THR A 317 12.74 -23.56 12.00
CA THR A 317 12.34 -24.40 10.85
C THR A 317 13.30 -25.56 10.58
N GLY A 318 14.50 -25.52 11.14
CA GLY A 318 15.58 -26.47 10.85
C GLY A 318 16.15 -26.36 9.43
N ASP A 319 15.74 -25.35 8.65
CA ASP A 319 16.19 -25.16 7.27
C ASP A 319 17.20 -24.01 7.19
N PRO A 320 18.47 -24.28 6.85
CA PRO A 320 19.52 -23.25 6.81
C PRO A 320 19.31 -22.23 5.67
N ASN A 321 18.39 -22.49 4.74
CA ASN A 321 18.04 -21.56 3.67
C ASN A 321 16.75 -20.79 3.96
N ALA A 322 16.09 -21.05 5.09
CA ALA A 322 14.93 -20.27 5.49
C ALA A 322 15.35 -18.83 5.80
N ARG A 323 14.49 -17.89 5.42
CA ARG A 323 14.76 -16.46 5.62
C ARG A 323 13.46 -15.67 5.71
N VAL A 324 13.52 -14.53 6.38
CA VAL A 324 12.44 -13.56 6.40
C VAL A 324 12.53 -12.71 5.14
N ARG A 325 11.38 -12.46 4.50
CA ARG A 325 11.27 -11.48 3.43
C ARG A 325 11.62 -10.10 3.97
N ARG A 326 12.38 -9.32 3.21
CA ARG A 326 12.74 -7.96 3.57
C ARG A 326 11.60 -7.05 3.11
N PHE A 327 11.03 -6.29 4.04
CA PHE A 327 9.84 -5.47 3.82
C PHE A 327 10.21 -3.98 3.70
N GLY A 328 9.24 -3.15 3.31
CA GLY A 328 9.36 -1.70 3.35
C GLY A 328 10.52 -1.15 2.53
N LEU A 329 11.30 -0.24 3.13
CA LEU A 329 12.49 0.33 2.51
C LEU A 329 13.62 -0.69 2.44
N SER A 330 13.74 -1.58 3.44
CA SER A 330 14.78 -2.62 3.48
C SER A 330 14.70 -3.62 2.31
N SER A 331 13.55 -3.70 1.63
CA SER A 331 13.38 -4.55 0.44
C SER A 331 14.25 -4.15 -0.76
N ILE A 332 14.57 -2.86 -0.94
CA ILE A 332 15.39 -2.38 -2.08
C ILE A 332 16.87 -2.72 -1.88
N PRO A 333 17.51 -2.41 -0.74
CA PRO A 333 18.87 -2.83 -0.45
C PRO A 333 19.04 -4.34 -0.51
N ASP A 334 18.09 -5.14 -0.01
CA ASP A 334 18.13 -6.60 -0.14
C ASP A 334 18.12 -7.04 -1.61
N ALA A 335 17.25 -6.46 -2.44
CA ALA A 335 17.20 -6.79 -3.86
C ALA A 335 18.52 -6.46 -4.58
N ILE A 336 19.10 -5.30 -4.29
CA ILE A 336 20.40 -4.87 -4.83
C ILE A 336 21.50 -5.83 -4.36
N TYR A 337 21.58 -6.11 -3.06
CA TYR A 337 22.58 -7.00 -2.48
C TYR A 337 22.53 -8.39 -3.12
N ARG A 338 21.33 -8.97 -3.23
CA ARG A 338 21.14 -10.31 -3.81
C ARG A 338 21.41 -10.37 -5.31
N PHE A 339 21.16 -9.29 -6.03
CA PHE A 339 21.56 -9.21 -7.42
C PHE A 339 23.08 -9.14 -7.54
N ALA A 340 23.73 -8.29 -6.73
CA ALA A 340 25.18 -8.14 -6.71
C ALA A 340 25.91 -9.41 -6.26
N SER A 341 25.34 -10.20 -5.33
CA SER A 341 25.90 -11.48 -4.86
C SER A 341 25.65 -12.64 -5.81
N GLY A 342 24.87 -12.45 -6.90
CA GLY A 342 24.49 -13.52 -7.82
C GLY A 342 23.34 -14.41 -7.33
N ASP A 343 22.76 -14.13 -6.17
CA ASP A 343 21.65 -14.88 -5.55
C ASP A 343 20.28 -14.58 -6.18
N ALA A 344 20.20 -13.60 -7.07
CA ALA A 344 18.98 -13.18 -7.75
C ALA A 344 19.24 -12.79 -9.21
N LYS A 345 18.28 -13.10 -10.08
CA LYS A 345 18.30 -12.64 -11.48
C LYS A 345 17.92 -11.17 -11.57
N TYR A 346 18.30 -10.52 -12.67
CA TYR A 346 17.90 -9.15 -13.00
C TYR A 346 16.37 -8.95 -12.91
N SER A 347 15.57 -9.93 -13.34
CA SER A 347 14.10 -9.87 -13.23
C SER A 347 13.59 -9.78 -11.79
N SER A 348 14.31 -10.37 -10.82
CA SER A 348 13.97 -10.26 -9.39
C SER A 348 14.33 -8.90 -8.81
N LEU A 349 15.44 -8.30 -9.25
CA LEU A 349 15.81 -6.92 -8.92
C LEU A 349 14.77 -5.94 -9.49
N PHE A 350 14.43 -6.10 -10.78
CA PHE A 350 13.42 -5.30 -11.44
C PHE A 350 12.05 -5.43 -10.77
N GLY A 351 11.64 -6.65 -10.39
CA GLY A 351 10.39 -6.89 -9.67
C GLY A 351 10.34 -6.21 -8.28
N ALA A 352 11.45 -6.17 -7.57
CA ALA A 352 11.54 -5.51 -6.25
C ALA A 352 11.63 -3.98 -6.34
N ILE A 353 12.30 -3.46 -7.38
CA ILE A 353 12.42 -2.03 -7.67
C ILE A 353 11.09 -1.50 -8.22
N MET A 354 10.65 -1.97 -9.38
CA MET A 354 9.46 -1.46 -10.05
C MET A 354 8.15 -1.86 -9.36
N GLY A 355 8.22 -2.68 -8.31
CA GLY A 355 7.05 -3.19 -7.64
C GLY A 355 6.12 -3.86 -8.64
N VAL A 356 6.66 -4.72 -9.51
CA VAL A 356 5.86 -5.49 -10.48
C VAL A 356 5.14 -6.63 -9.75
N SER A 357 4.39 -6.23 -8.73
CA SER A 357 3.23 -6.92 -8.20
C SER A 357 2.32 -7.29 -9.38
N PRO A 358 1.50 -8.35 -9.25
CA PRO A 358 0.31 -8.60 -10.08
C PRO A 358 -0.37 -7.34 -10.63
N VAL A 359 -0.40 -6.29 -9.81
CA VAL A 359 -0.91 -4.96 -10.04
C VAL A 359 -0.30 -4.22 -11.25
N PHE A 360 0.96 -4.44 -11.57
CA PHE A 360 1.60 -3.90 -12.78
C PHE A 360 1.72 -4.96 -13.86
N SER A 361 2.03 -6.21 -13.51
CA SER A 361 2.22 -7.26 -14.51
C SER A 361 0.93 -7.58 -15.24
N VAL A 362 -0.21 -7.62 -14.56
CA VAL A 362 -1.51 -7.93 -15.17
C VAL A 362 -1.99 -6.81 -16.09
N PRO A 363 -1.99 -5.51 -15.70
CA PRO A 363 -2.33 -4.46 -16.64
C PRO A 363 -1.37 -4.36 -17.82
N THR A 364 -0.06 -4.56 -17.61
CA THR A 364 0.92 -4.59 -18.69
C THR A 364 0.65 -5.77 -19.62
N ALA A 365 0.37 -6.94 -19.07
CA ALA A 365 0.01 -8.14 -19.83
C ALA A 365 -1.25 -7.95 -20.67
N LEU A 366 -2.30 -7.36 -20.09
CA LEU A 366 -3.55 -7.08 -20.80
C LEU A 366 -3.39 -5.99 -21.87
N ALA A 367 -2.54 -4.99 -21.63
CA ALA A 367 -2.30 -3.90 -22.57
C ALA A 367 -1.39 -4.29 -23.75
N THR A 368 -0.39 -5.14 -23.49
CA THR A 368 0.61 -5.55 -24.48
C THR A 368 0.28 -6.87 -25.17
N GLY A 369 -0.60 -7.69 -24.57
CA GLY A 369 -0.83 -9.06 -25.03
C GLY A 369 0.37 -9.98 -24.78
N GLU A 370 1.30 -9.59 -23.90
CA GLU A 370 2.54 -10.32 -23.62
C GLU A 370 2.77 -10.50 -22.12
N ASP A 371 3.32 -11.65 -21.71
CA ASP A 371 3.81 -11.85 -20.35
C ASP A 371 5.03 -10.94 -20.10
N PRO A 372 4.96 -9.98 -19.16
CA PRO A 372 6.02 -9.01 -18.91
C PRO A 372 7.30 -9.63 -18.31
N PHE A 373 7.25 -10.88 -17.85
CA PHE A 373 8.41 -11.58 -17.29
C PHE A 373 9.11 -12.48 -18.31
N THR A 374 8.37 -13.02 -19.28
CA THR A 374 8.90 -13.97 -20.27
C THR A 374 8.96 -13.42 -21.68
N GLY A 375 8.27 -12.30 -21.96
CA GLY A 375 8.10 -11.72 -23.30
C GLY A 375 7.24 -12.58 -24.23
N LYS A 376 6.56 -13.62 -23.71
CA LYS A 376 5.73 -14.51 -24.53
C LYS A 376 4.38 -13.88 -24.78
N LYS A 377 3.97 -13.85 -26.06
CA LYS A 377 2.62 -13.44 -26.47
C LYS A 377 1.57 -14.42 -25.96
N PHE A 378 0.48 -13.89 -25.42
CA PHE A 378 -0.73 -14.67 -25.16
C PHE A 378 -1.40 -15.00 -26.50
N GLN A 379 -1.95 -16.21 -26.64
CA GLN A 379 -2.56 -16.62 -27.91
C GLN A 379 -3.96 -16.01 -28.09
N ASN A 380 -4.65 -15.70 -26.99
CA ASN A 380 -5.96 -15.07 -26.98
C ASN A 380 -6.20 -14.29 -25.67
N LEU A 381 -7.30 -13.54 -25.61
CA LEU A 381 -7.71 -12.78 -24.42
C LEU A 381 -7.98 -13.70 -23.21
N GLY A 382 -8.43 -14.94 -23.44
CA GLY A 382 -8.64 -15.93 -22.40
C GLY A 382 -7.36 -16.29 -21.66
N ASP A 383 -6.23 -16.43 -22.36
CA ASP A 383 -4.92 -16.71 -21.75
C ASP A 383 -4.42 -15.54 -20.90
N ALA A 384 -4.60 -14.30 -21.39
CA ALA A 384 -4.24 -13.10 -20.62
C ALA A 384 -5.14 -12.94 -19.38
N MET A 385 -6.42 -13.29 -19.49
CA MET A 385 -7.36 -13.32 -18.35
C MET A 385 -7.03 -14.45 -17.37
N LYS A 386 -6.59 -15.61 -17.85
CA LYS A 386 -6.11 -16.71 -17.00
C LYS A 386 -4.88 -16.27 -16.21
N PHE A 387 -3.89 -15.67 -16.87
CA PHE A 387 -2.74 -15.06 -16.20
C PHE A 387 -3.19 -14.06 -15.12
N ALA A 388 -4.13 -13.16 -15.44
CA ALA A 388 -4.68 -12.20 -14.48
C ALA A 388 -5.29 -12.85 -13.23
N VAL A 389 -6.06 -13.92 -13.42
CA VAL A 389 -6.72 -14.67 -12.34
C VAL A 389 -5.72 -15.45 -11.49
N GLU A 390 -4.69 -16.04 -12.12
CA GLU A 390 -3.61 -16.76 -11.41
C GLU A 390 -2.80 -15.85 -10.48
N GLN A 391 -2.81 -14.53 -10.72
CA GLN A 391 -2.15 -13.56 -9.86
C GLN A 391 -3.00 -13.09 -8.66
N ILE A 392 -4.25 -13.55 -8.53
CA ILE A 392 -5.11 -13.24 -7.37
C ILE A 392 -4.65 -14.11 -6.19
N SER A 393 -4.24 -13.49 -5.07
CA SER A 393 -3.56 -14.19 -3.97
C SER A 393 -4.26 -15.47 -3.44
N PRO A 394 -5.60 -15.49 -3.19
CA PRO A 394 -6.31 -16.72 -2.85
C PRO A 394 -6.21 -17.83 -3.90
N VAL A 395 -6.29 -17.47 -5.19
CA VAL A 395 -6.19 -18.42 -6.31
C VAL A 395 -4.77 -18.97 -6.40
N GLN A 396 -3.77 -18.09 -6.31
CA GLN A 396 -2.36 -18.50 -6.27
C GLN A 396 -2.09 -19.45 -5.10
N THR A 397 -2.61 -19.13 -3.90
CA THR A 397 -2.47 -19.98 -2.71
C THR A 397 -3.08 -21.36 -2.94
N ALA A 398 -4.27 -21.42 -3.55
CA ALA A 398 -4.95 -22.68 -3.85
C ALA A 398 -4.20 -23.51 -4.91
N MET A 399 -3.66 -22.88 -5.95
CA MET A 399 -2.87 -23.54 -6.99
C MET A 399 -1.53 -24.07 -6.47
N GLU A 400 -0.95 -23.42 -5.47
CA GLU A 400 0.32 -23.84 -4.88
C GLU A 400 0.15 -24.94 -3.84
N TYR A 401 -1.05 -25.14 -3.29
CA TYR A 401 -1.33 -26.14 -2.25
C TYR A 401 -1.27 -27.58 -2.80
N GLU A 402 -0.43 -28.41 -2.19
CA GLU A 402 -0.23 -29.81 -2.58
C GLU A 402 -1.51 -30.66 -2.57
N GLY A 403 -2.44 -30.38 -1.64
CA GLY A 403 -3.73 -31.07 -1.55
C GLY A 403 -4.65 -30.83 -2.76
N LEU A 404 -4.27 -29.92 -3.66
CA LEU A 404 -4.94 -29.62 -4.92
C LEU A 404 -4.03 -29.84 -6.15
N GLY A 405 -2.94 -30.61 -5.99
CA GLY A 405 -1.97 -30.86 -7.06
C GLY A 405 -0.88 -29.79 -7.19
N GLY A 406 -0.80 -28.87 -6.22
CA GLY A 406 0.27 -27.88 -6.09
C GLY A 406 1.58 -28.47 -5.58
N ARG A 407 2.53 -27.59 -5.21
CA ARG A 407 3.92 -27.98 -4.82
C ARG A 407 4.30 -27.63 -3.39
N LYS A 408 3.41 -26.97 -2.65
CA LYS A 408 3.66 -26.47 -1.30
C LYS A 408 2.75 -27.15 -0.29
N THR A 409 3.33 -27.54 0.83
CA THR A 409 2.58 -28.03 1.98
C THR A 409 1.76 -26.90 2.62
N GLY A 410 0.75 -27.26 3.44
CA GLY A 410 0.02 -26.27 4.23
C GLY A 410 0.93 -25.46 5.16
N GLY A 411 1.95 -26.09 5.73
CA GLY A 411 2.95 -25.42 6.57
C GLY A 411 3.82 -24.42 5.79
N GLU A 412 4.21 -24.75 4.55
CA GLU A 412 4.96 -23.83 3.68
C GLU A 412 4.12 -22.61 3.29
N LEU A 413 2.82 -22.79 3.02
CA LEU A 413 1.90 -21.69 2.73
C LEU A 413 1.69 -20.78 3.95
N LEU A 414 1.55 -21.35 5.16
CA LEU A 414 1.45 -20.58 6.40
C LEU A 414 2.73 -19.80 6.69
N ALA A 415 3.90 -20.42 6.49
CA ALA A 415 5.19 -19.74 6.63
C ALA A 415 5.29 -18.54 5.67
N GLU A 416 4.90 -18.70 4.41
CA GLU A 416 4.88 -17.59 3.44
C GLU A 416 3.93 -16.48 3.83
N GLN A 417 2.81 -16.80 4.49
CA GLN A 417 1.91 -15.79 5.01
C GLN A 417 2.56 -14.92 6.09
N LEU A 418 3.41 -15.52 6.92
CA LEU A 418 4.23 -14.83 7.91
C LEU A 418 5.45 -14.12 7.30
N GLY A 419 5.60 -14.15 5.97
CA GLY A 419 6.75 -13.58 5.28
C GLY A 419 8.00 -14.44 5.34
N ILE A 420 7.90 -15.69 5.81
CA ILE A 420 9.01 -16.64 5.84
C ILE A 420 9.12 -17.32 4.47
N GLN A 421 10.30 -17.27 3.88
CA GLN A 421 10.61 -17.92 2.62
C GLN A 421 11.32 -19.24 2.90
N LEU A 422 10.66 -20.34 2.55
CA LEU A 422 11.22 -21.69 2.57
C LEU A 422 11.62 -22.10 1.15
N PRO A 423 12.72 -22.84 0.94
CA PRO A 423 13.04 -23.38 -0.37
C PRO A 423 11.97 -24.37 -0.83
N THR A 424 11.56 -24.28 -2.11
CA THR A 424 10.51 -25.17 -2.67
C THR A 424 10.90 -26.65 -2.62
N ALA A 425 9.91 -27.53 -2.48
CA ALA A 425 10.07 -29.00 -2.44
C ALA A 425 10.98 -29.58 -3.55
N LYS A 426 11.00 -28.96 -4.74
CA LYS A 426 11.88 -29.35 -5.87
C LYS A 426 13.38 -29.17 -5.58
N ARG A 427 13.76 -28.21 -4.73
CA ARG A 427 15.15 -28.03 -4.25
C ARG A 427 15.50 -28.97 -3.10
N ARG A 428 14.52 -29.38 -2.30
CA ARG A 428 14.69 -30.38 -1.23
C ARG A 428 14.90 -31.79 -1.79
N GLY A 429 14.17 -32.15 -2.85
CA GLY A 429 14.33 -33.45 -3.55
C GLY A 429 15.70 -33.63 -4.21
N LYS A 430 16.16 -32.62 -4.97
CA LYS A 430 17.47 -32.68 -5.65
C LYS A 430 18.65 -32.83 -4.67
N ARG A 431 18.56 -32.25 -3.48
CA ARG A 431 19.64 -32.34 -2.47
C ARG A 431 19.67 -33.65 -1.70
N ARG A 432 18.57 -34.41 -1.65
CA ARG A 432 18.56 -35.77 -1.06
C ARG A 432 19.15 -36.82 -1.99
N GLU A 433 19.22 -36.56 -3.29
CA GLU A 433 19.89 -37.43 -4.26
C GLU A 433 21.41 -37.16 -4.33
N ASP A 434 21.84 -35.96 -3.90
CA ASP A 434 23.24 -35.51 -3.90
C ASP A 434 23.93 -35.62 -2.50
N SER A 435 23.25 -36.22 -1.51
CA SER A 435 23.75 -36.47 -0.13
C SER A 435 23.59 -37.94 0.23
#